data_AF-A0A7S0J8W1-F1
#
_entry.id   AF-A0A7S0J8W1-F1
#
_cell.length_a   1.000
_cell.length_b   1.000
_cell.length_c   1.000
_cell.angle_alpha   90.00
_cell.angle_beta   90.00
_cell.angle_gamma   90.00
#
_symmetry.space_group_name_H-M   'P 1'
#
loop_
_entity.id
_entity.type
_entity.pdbx_description
1 polymer ?
#
loop_
_entity_poly.entity_id
_entity_poly.type
_entity_poly.pdbx_seq_one_letter_code
_entity_poly.pdbx_strand_id
1 'polypeptide(L)'
;SAGGSSSLSAGRLVVSVRGDESEELLSSLRDVEHDFLLLDPPPSLSRLHASRRLFASLAANQIDSAVIHHFKPPSCTPDELALQLGAQVGGLLCDGLGDGVLIEPEATRAFP
;
A
#
# COMPACT_ATOMS: atom_id res chain seq x y z
N SER A 1 -30.77 -8.24 -24.43
CA SER A 1 -29.64 -8.89 -25.12
C SER A 1 -28.35 -8.58 -24.40
N ALA A 2 -27.66 -9.64 -23.98
CA ALA A 2 -26.30 -9.71 -23.43
C ALA A 2 -25.96 -8.79 -22.24
N GLY A 3 -26.39 -9.19 -21.05
CA GLY A 3 -25.64 -8.91 -19.82
C GLY A 3 -24.35 -9.71 -19.86
N GLY A 4 -23.23 -9.01 -20.03
CA GLY A 4 -21.90 -9.59 -19.88
C GLY A 4 -21.56 -9.63 -18.40
N SER A 5 -21.97 -10.70 -17.70
CA SER A 5 -21.30 -11.06 -16.45
C SER A 5 -19.91 -11.54 -16.82
N SER A 6 -18.91 -10.65 -16.81
CA SER A 6 -17.53 -11.09 -16.79
C SER A 6 -17.29 -11.73 -15.43
N SER A 7 -17.49 -13.05 -15.33
CA SER A 7 -16.90 -13.80 -14.23
C SER A 7 -15.39 -13.64 -14.37
N LEU A 8 -14.79 -12.75 -13.58
CA LEU A 8 -13.34 -12.68 -13.44
C LEU A 8 -12.91 -14.05 -12.94
N SER A 9 -12.31 -14.84 -13.81
CA SER A 9 -11.75 -16.14 -13.48
C SER A 9 -10.65 -15.95 -12.43
N ALA A 10 -10.95 -16.20 -11.15
CA ALA A 10 -9.99 -16.39 -10.05
C ALA A 10 -8.75 -15.44 -10.06
N GLY A 11 -8.94 -14.18 -10.45
CA GLY A 11 -7.86 -13.20 -10.50
C GLY A 11 -7.65 -12.60 -9.12
N ARG A 12 -6.39 -12.43 -8.70
CA ARG A 12 -6.06 -11.60 -7.54
C ARG A 12 -5.98 -10.14 -7.97
N LEU A 13 -6.75 -9.26 -7.34
CA LEU A 13 -6.73 -7.82 -7.61
C LEU A 13 -6.06 -7.08 -6.45
N VAL A 14 -5.04 -6.29 -6.78
CA VAL A 14 -4.36 -5.40 -5.85
C VAL A 14 -4.59 -3.96 -6.31
N VAL A 15 -4.97 -3.09 -5.38
CA VAL A 15 -5.19 -1.67 -5.68
C VAL A 15 -4.09 -0.84 -5.07
N SER A 16 -3.35 -0.10 -5.90
CA SER A 16 -2.35 0.84 -5.42
C SER A 16 -3.01 2.14 -4.95
N VAL A 17 -2.59 2.61 -3.78
CA VAL A 17 -3.01 3.89 -3.19
C VAL A 17 -1.78 4.70 -2.80
N ARG A 18 -1.84 6.01 -2.93
CA ARG A 18 -0.76 6.97 -2.66
C ARG A 18 -0.87 7.58 -1.26
N GLY A 19 -2.08 7.62 -0.71
CA GLY A 19 -2.39 8.27 0.56
C GLY A 19 -2.68 9.77 0.44
N ASP A 20 -2.71 10.33 -0.78
CA ASP A 20 -3.14 11.69 -1.12
C ASP A 20 -4.41 11.76 -1.98
N GLU A 21 -5.08 10.62 -2.22
CA GLU A 21 -6.38 10.54 -2.92
C GLU A 21 -7.47 11.35 -2.20
N SER A 22 -8.47 11.83 -2.93
CA SER A 22 -9.64 12.46 -2.32
C SER A 22 -10.50 11.45 -1.54
N GLU A 23 -11.33 11.95 -0.63
CA GLU A 23 -12.22 11.10 0.18
C GLU A 23 -13.24 10.35 -0.70
N GLU A 24 -13.69 11.00 -1.78
CA GLU A 24 -14.60 10.39 -2.75
C GLU A 24 -13.95 9.20 -3.47
N LEU A 25 -12.66 9.30 -3.79
CA LEU A 25 -11.94 8.20 -4.42
C LEU A 25 -11.66 7.07 -3.42
N LEU A 26 -11.23 7.39 -2.20
CA LEU A 26 -10.98 6.38 -1.16
C LEU A 26 -12.27 5.64 -0.77
N SER A 27 -13.39 6.34 -0.62
CA SER A 27 -14.68 5.71 -0.30
C SER A 27 -15.18 4.76 -1.40
N SER A 28 -14.81 4.98 -2.67
CA SER A 28 -15.16 4.09 -3.78
C SER A 28 -14.48 2.72 -3.72
N LEU A 29 -13.41 2.55 -2.93
CA LEU A 29 -12.76 1.26 -2.72
C LEU A 29 -13.70 0.20 -2.14
N ARG A 30 -14.76 0.63 -1.43
CA ARG A 30 -15.80 -0.26 -0.88
C ARG A 30 -16.52 -1.09 -1.95
N ASP A 31 -16.59 -0.55 -3.17
CA ASP A 31 -17.34 -1.13 -4.29
C ASP A 31 -16.43 -1.94 -5.23
N VAL A 32 -15.12 -1.99 -4.93
CA VAL A 32 -14.12 -2.71 -5.70
C VAL A 32 -13.74 -3.98 -4.94
N GLU A 33 -14.00 -5.14 -5.52
CA GLU A 33 -13.53 -6.42 -4.95
C GLU A 33 -12.00 -6.55 -5.16
N HIS A 34 -11.23 -6.43 -4.08
CA HIS A 34 -9.76 -6.49 -4.09
C HIS A 34 -9.22 -7.31 -2.92
N ASP A 35 -8.03 -7.88 -3.07
CA ASP A 35 -7.38 -8.69 -2.04
C ASP A 35 -6.69 -7.84 -0.97
N PHE A 36 -6.00 -6.77 -1.39
CA PHE A 36 -5.32 -5.83 -0.50
C PHE A 36 -5.00 -4.52 -1.20
N LEU A 37 -4.69 -3.50 -0.40
CA LEU A 37 -4.20 -2.21 -0.84
C LEU A 37 -2.67 -2.18 -0.81
N LEU A 38 -2.06 -1.63 -1.84
CA LEU A 38 -0.62 -1.39 -1.90
C LEU A 38 -0.37 0.12 -1.70
N LEU A 39 0.11 0.51 -0.52
CA LEU A 39 0.40 1.90 -0.19
C LEU A 39 1.76 2.32 -0.74
N ASP A 40 1.75 3.17 -1.76
CA ASP A 40 2.92 3.68 -2.49
C ASP A 40 2.91 5.22 -2.53
N PRO A 41 3.25 5.89 -1.41
CA PRO A 41 3.25 7.33 -1.36
C PRO A 41 4.31 7.93 -2.30
N PRO A 42 4.00 9.03 -3.00
CA PRO A 42 5.00 9.71 -3.82
C PRO A 42 6.13 10.27 -2.93
N PRO A 43 7.37 10.43 -3.44
CA PRO A 43 8.50 10.94 -2.66
C PRO A 43 8.28 12.32 -2.04
N SER A 44 7.37 13.12 -2.63
CA SER A 44 6.97 14.44 -2.12
C SER A 44 6.08 14.38 -0.88
N LEU A 45 5.59 13.20 -0.49
CA LEU A 45 4.68 13.00 0.63
C LEU A 45 5.36 12.21 1.75
N SER A 46 5.20 12.68 2.99
CA SER A 46 5.64 11.93 4.16
C SER A 46 4.85 10.63 4.28
N ARG A 47 5.55 9.48 4.23
CA ARG A 47 4.93 8.15 4.42
C ARG A 47 4.13 8.06 5.71
N LEU A 48 4.63 8.66 6.80
CA LEU A 48 3.93 8.69 8.09
C LEU A 48 2.57 9.39 7.98
N HIS A 49 2.53 10.56 7.33
CA HIS A 49 1.29 11.32 7.16
C HIS A 49 0.34 10.65 6.17
N ALA A 50 0.86 10.12 5.06
CA ALA A 50 0.09 9.35 4.08
C ALA A 50 -0.61 8.14 4.73
N SER A 51 0.12 7.38 5.54
CA SER A 51 -0.39 6.18 6.22
C SER A 51 -1.48 6.53 7.23
N ARG A 52 -1.22 7.50 8.13
CA ARG A 52 -2.22 7.93 9.12
C ARG A 52 -3.50 8.45 8.47
N ARG A 53 -3.37 9.22 7.38
CA ARG A 53 -4.50 9.75 6.62
C ARG A 53 -5.30 8.63 5.97
N LEU A 54 -4.63 7.72 5.26
CA LEU A 54 -5.27 6.57 4.62
C LEU A 54 -6.06 5.77 5.65
N PHE A 55 -5.44 5.35 6.75
CA PHE A 55 -6.11 4.54 7.78
C PHE A 55 -7.28 5.27 8.44
N ALA A 56 -7.19 6.59 8.65
CA ALA A 56 -8.31 7.38 9.13
C ALA A 56 -9.51 7.35 8.15
N SER A 57 -9.24 7.46 6.85
CA SER A 57 -10.28 7.37 5.81
C SER A 57 -10.84 5.95 5.69
N LEU A 58 -10.01 4.91 5.68
CA LEU A 58 -10.47 3.51 5.64
C LEU A 58 -11.38 3.21 6.84
N ALA A 59 -11.00 3.63 8.05
CA ALA A 59 -11.82 3.47 9.24
C ALA A 59 -13.14 4.25 9.15
N ALA A 60 -13.11 5.50 8.67
CA ALA A 60 -14.30 6.33 8.51
C ALA A 60 -15.30 5.73 7.50
N ASN A 61 -14.80 5.06 6.46
CA ASN A 61 -15.60 4.42 5.42
C ASN A 61 -15.90 2.94 5.68
N GLN A 62 -15.46 2.39 6.83
CA GLN A 62 -15.63 0.97 7.19
C GLN A 62 -15.02 0.02 6.13
N ILE A 63 -13.88 0.39 5.56
CA ILE A 63 -13.14 -0.43 4.61
C ILE A 63 -12.14 -1.28 5.40
N ASP A 64 -12.36 -2.60 5.39
CA ASP A 64 -11.53 -3.60 6.09
C ASP A 64 -10.61 -4.32 5.10
N SER A 65 -9.65 -3.57 4.56
CA SER A 65 -8.68 -4.09 3.58
C SER A 65 -7.29 -4.14 4.20
N ALA A 66 -6.58 -5.25 3.98
CA ALA A 66 -5.17 -5.32 4.34
C ALA A 66 -4.37 -4.25 3.56
N VAL A 67 -3.42 -3.59 4.22
CA VAL A 67 -2.57 -2.56 3.63
C VAL A 67 -1.11 -2.98 3.68
N ILE A 68 -0.52 -3.15 2.50
CA ILE A 68 0.89 -3.50 2.33
C ILE A 68 1.66 -2.23 1.97
N HIS A 69 2.70 -1.90 2.74
CA HIS A 69 3.57 -0.77 2.42
C HIS A 69 4.47 -1.11 1.25
N HIS A 70 4.43 -0.30 0.20
CA HIS A 70 5.40 -0.37 -0.89
C HIS A 70 6.64 0.46 -0.52
N PHE A 71 7.75 -0.22 -0.27
CA PHE A 71 9.02 0.41 0.07
C PHE A 71 10.02 0.27 -1.07
N LYS A 72 10.37 1.41 -1.67
CA LYS A 72 11.37 1.55 -2.72
C LYS A 72 12.61 2.24 -2.14
N PRO A 73 13.58 1.49 -1.59
CA PRO A 73 14.80 2.07 -1.07
C PRO A 73 15.58 2.74 -2.22
N PRO A 74 16.27 3.88 -1.97
CA PRO A 74 17.35 4.30 -2.84
C PRO A 74 18.49 3.27 -2.80
N SER A 75 19.46 3.38 -3.72
CA SER A 75 20.69 2.58 -3.67
C SER A 75 21.34 2.71 -2.29
N CYS A 76 21.42 1.60 -1.57
CA CYS A 76 21.93 1.55 -0.20
C CYS A 76 22.52 0.17 0.13
N THR A 77 23.36 0.16 1.17
CA THR A 77 23.89 -1.07 1.78
C THR A 77 22.79 -1.85 2.49
N PRO A 78 22.97 -3.16 2.75
CA PRO A 78 22.02 -3.95 3.55
C PRO A 78 21.68 -3.32 4.91
N ASP A 79 22.67 -2.75 5.59
CA ASP A 79 22.49 -2.15 6.91
C ASP A 79 21.67 -0.85 6.83
N GLU A 80 21.93 -0.03 5.81
CA GLU A 80 21.11 1.16 5.53
C GLU A 80 19.68 0.78 5.13
N LEU A 81 19.50 -0.29 4.34
CA LEU A 81 18.17 -0.80 4.00
C LEU A 81 17.39 -1.19 5.26
N ALA A 82 18.00 -1.98 6.14
CA ALA A 82 17.39 -2.41 7.40
C ALA A 82 17.03 -1.20 8.29
N LEU A 83 17.95 -0.23 8.41
CA LEU A 83 17.73 1.00 9.18
C LEU A 83 16.57 1.82 8.60
N GLN A 84 16.55 2.04 7.29
CA GLN A 84 15.50 2.83 6.62
C GLN A 84 14.13 2.14 6.72
N LEU A 85 14.06 0.83 6.53
CA LEU A 85 12.83 0.05 6.71
C LEU A 85 12.30 0.17 8.14
N GLY A 86 13.15 -0.04 9.14
CA GLY A 86 12.78 0.07 10.54
C GLY A 86 12.29 1.47 10.90
N ALA A 87 12.99 2.50 10.43
CA ALA A 87 12.66 3.89 10.73
C ALA A 87 11.39 4.40 10.01
N GLN A 88 11.13 3.96 8.78
CA GLN A 88 10.05 4.49 7.95
C GLN A 88 8.78 3.64 7.94
N VAL A 89 8.91 2.32 8.08
CA VAL A 89 7.79 1.37 7.99
C VAL A 89 7.61 0.62 9.31
N GLY A 90 8.70 0.26 10.01
CA GLY A 90 8.64 -0.51 11.24
C GLY A 90 7.74 0.12 12.32
N GLY A 91 7.88 1.43 12.56
CA GLY A 91 7.01 2.14 13.49
C GLY A 91 5.53 2.12 13.08
N LEU A 92 5.23 2.20 11.79
CA LEU A 92 3.85 2.15 11.27
C LEU A 92 3.22 0.77 11.49
N LEU A 93 3.98 -0.30 11.30
CA LEU A 93 3.51 -1.66 11.56
C LEU A 93 3.25 -1.86 13.07
N CYS A 94 4.13 -1.35 13.93
CA CYS A 94 3.90 -1.37 15.39
C CYS A 94 2.64 -0.60 15.81
N ASP A 95 2.34 0.50 15.11
CA ASP A 95 1.13 1.32 15.35
C ASP A 95 -0.15 0.68 14.78
N GLY A 96 -0.07 -0.48 14.10
CA GLY A 96 -1.20 -1.12 13.42
C GLY A 96 -1.62 -0.43 12.12
N LEU A 97 -0.75 0.42 11.56
CA LEU A 97 -0.97 1.14 10.30
C LEU A 97 -0.36 0.39 9.11
N GLY A 98 -0.61 -0.92 9.03
CA GLY A 98 -0.20 -1.78 7.92
C GLY A 98 -0.07 -3.25 8.34
N ASP A 99 -0.19 -4.14 7.36
CA ASP A 99 -0.20 -5.61 7.54
C ASP A 99 1.07 -6.27 6.99
N GLY A 100 1.89 -5.50 6.28
CA GLY A 100 3.13 -6.00 5.71
C GLY A 100 3.89 -4.95 4.92
N VAL A 101 5.01 -5.38 4.35
CA VAL A 101 5.85 -4.55 3.48
C VAL A 101 6.27 -5.34 2.25
N LEU A 102 6.10 -4.72 1.08
CA LEU A 102 6.72 -5.11 -0.17
C LEU A 102 7.99 -4.27 -0.35
N ILE A 103 9.14 -4.93 -0.43
CA ILE A 103 10.41 -4.27 -0.71
C ILE A 103 10.71 -4.46 -2.19
N GLU A 104 10.63 -3.38 -2.97
CA GLU A 104 11.03 -3.42 -4.38
C GLU A 104 12.54 -3.19 -4.45
N PRO A 105 13.35 -4.21 -4.82
CA PRO A 105 14.78 -4.02 -5.00
C PRO A 105 15.03 -3.12 -6.21
N GLU A 106 16.15 -2.39 -6.19
CA GLU A 106 16.63 -1.73 -7.40
C GLU A 106 16.86 -2.80 -8.50
N ALA A 107 16.41 -2.53 -9.73
CA ALA A 107 16.39 -3.49 -10.84
C ALA A 107 17.75 -4.17 -11.15
N THR A 108 18.86 -3.58 -10.70
CA THR A 108 20.23 -4.10 -10.88
C THR A 108 20.63 -5.14 -9.83
N ARG A 109 19.85 -5.31 -8.76
CA ARG A 109 20.17 -6.22 -7.66
C ARG A 109 19.34 -7.50 -7.78
N ALA A 110 19.84 -8.46 -8.54
CA ALA A 110 19.42 -9.85 -8.38
C ALA A 110 19.83 -10.31 -6.97
N PHE A 111 18.89 -10.87 -6.20
CA PHE A 111 19.25 -11.60 -4.99
C PHE A 111 20.11 -12.82 -5.39
N PRO A 112 21.24 -13.08 -4.70
CA PRO A 112 22.05 -14.26 -4.96
C PRO A 112 21.29 -15.57 -4.69
#